data_AF-K0ZBR4-F1
#
_entry.id   AF-K0ZBR4-F1
#
_cell.length_a   1.000
_cell.length_b   1.000
_cell.length_c   1.000
_cell.angle_alpha   90.00
_cell.angle_beta   90.00
_cell.angle_gamma   90.00
#
_symmetry.space_group_name_H-M   'P 1'
#
loop_
_entity.id
_entity.type
_entity.pdbx_description
1 polymer ?
#
loop_
_entity_poly.entity_id
_entity_poly.type
_entity_poly.pdbx_seq_one_letter_code
_entity_poly.pdbx_strand_id
1 'polypeptide(L)'
;MIRKLQDLSGIDPNEIPMDDEGVMALFSGTDVLGVTPEQIGTPTGMLGIPEFGTNFVRGMVDETHPTTFAELLQLSGLSHGTDVWLGNAQDLIKQGIADLSTVIGCRDDIMVYLMHAGLEPKMAFTIMERVRKGLWLKISEEERNGYIEAMKANKVPEWYIESCGKIKYMFPKAHAAAYVMMALRVAYFKVHHPIYYYCAYFSIRAKAFDIKTMGAGLDAIKRRMEEIAEKRKNNEASNVEIDLYTTLEIVNEMWERGFKFGKLDLYRSDATEFIIDGDTLIPPFVAMDGLGENVAKQLVRA
;
A
#
# COMPACT_ATOMS: atom_id res chain seq x y z
N MET A 1 -4.37 -13.05 2.93
CA MET A 1 -3.00 -13.25 2.40
C MET A 1 -2.09 -13.89 3.42
N ILE A 2 -1.75 -13.23 4.54
CA ILE A 2 -0.72 -13.78 5.46
C ILE A 2 -1.01 -15.19 5.98
N ARG A 3 -2.28 -15.51 6.27
CA ARG A 3 -2.69 -16.87 6.65
C ARG A 3 -2.38 -17.89 5.56
N LYS A 4 -2.76 -17.63 4.30
CA LYS A 4 -2.42 -18.51 3.17
C LYS A 4 -0.90 -18.64 2.97
N LEU A 5 -0.15 -17.56 3.20
CA LEU A 5 1.32 -17.60 3.13
C LEU A 5 1.91 -18.49 4.22
N GLN A 6 1.39 -18.43 5.44
CA GLN A 6 1.74 -19.33 6.52
C GLN A 6 1.36 -20.78 6.18
N ASP A 7 0.14 -21.02 5.69
CA ASP A 7 -0.32 -22.37 5.32
C ASP A 7 0.53 -22.98 4.18
N LEU A 8 1.01 -22.16 3.24
CA LEU A 8 1.88 -22.60 2.13
C LEU A 8 3.33 -22.84 2.55
N SER A 9 3.87 -22.05 3.47
CA SER A 9 5.31 -22.04 3.79
C SER A 9 5.67 -22.74 5.10
N GLY A 10 4.71 -22.86 6.03
CA GLY A 10 4.97 -23.28 7.41
C GLY A 10 5.67 -22.23 8.29
N ILE A 11 5.96 -21.03 7.77
CA ILE A 11 6.65 -19.96 8.51
C ILE A 11 5.64 -19.21 9.39
N ASP A 12 5.92 -19.07 10.69
CA ASP A 12 5.13 -18.21 11.57
C ASP A 12 5.37 -16.73 11.21
N PRO A 13 4.33 -15.97 10.82
CA PRO A 13 4.47 -14.54 10.50
C PRO A 13 5.04 -13.68 11.63
N ASN A 14 4.97 -14.15 12.88
CA ASN A 14 5.53 -13.44 14.03
C ASN A 14 7.05 -13.57 14.16
N GLU A 15 7.66 -14.54 13.47
CA GLU A 15 9.12 -14.75 13.45
C GLU A 15 9.80 -13.94 12.33
N ILE A 16 9.03 -13.31 11.44
CA ILE A 16 9.57 -12.51 10.34
C ILE A 16 10.19 -11.21 10.88
N PRO A 17 11.47 -10.90 10.56
CA PRO A 17 12.11 -9.66 10.99
C PRO A 17 11.48 -8.41 10.35
N MET A 18 11.41 -7.33 11.12
CA MET A 18 10.83 -6.04 10.67
C MET A 18 11.85 -5.13 9.97
N ASP A 19 13.11 -5.54 9.98
CA ASP A 19 14.29 -4.85 9.46
C ASP A 19 15.07 -5.72 8.44
N ASP A 20 14.41 -6.72 7.84
CA ASP A 20 14.98 -7.54 6.77
C ASP A 20 15.50 -6.65 5.62
N GLU A 21 16.80 -6.73 5.33
CA GLU A 21 17.44 -5.88 4.31
C GLU A 21 16.83 -6.07 2.92
N GLY A 22 16.43 -7.30 2.56
CA GLY A 22 15.81 -7.60 1.28
C GLY A 22 14.41 -6.99 1.16
N VAL A 23 13.62 -7.03 2.23
CA VAL A 23 12.32 -6.36 2.30
C VAL A 23 12.46 -4.85 2.24
N MET A 24 13.39 -4.28 3.01
CA MET A 24 13.63 -2.84 3.03
C MET A 24 14.13 -2.34 1.67
N ALA A 25 14.90 -3.14 0.93
CA ALA A 25 15.38 -2.80 -0.41
C ALA A 25 14.24 -2.59 -1.43
N LEU A 26 13.04 -3.15 -1.21
CA LEU A 26 11.88 -2.90 -2.08
C LEU A 26 11.46 -1.42 -2.12
N PHE A 27 11.73 -0.67 -1.05
CA PHE A 27 11.39 0.75 -0.98
C PHE A 27 12.41 1.63 -1.72
N SER A 28 13.61 1.10 -1.99
CA SER A 28 14.70 1.84 -2.63
C SER A 28 14.92 1.47 -4.11
N GLY A 29 14.27 0.40 -4.60
CA GLY A 29 14.45 -0.03 -5.97
C GLY A 29 13.77 -1.35 -6.32
N THR A 30 14.09 -1.87 -7.50
CA THR A 30 13.57 -3.15 -8.02
C THR A 30 14.62 -4.26 -8.06
N ASP A 31 15.88 -3.95 -7.79
CA ASP A 31 17.02 -4.88 -7.93
C ASP A 31 16.85 -6.16 -7.11
N VAL A 32 16.31 -6.05 -5.89
CA VAL A 32 16.06 -7.21 -5.02
C VAL A 32 15.04 -8.20 -5.61
N LEU A 33 14.20 -7.74 -6.53
CA LEU A 33 13.26 -8.59 -7.26
C LEU A 33 13.90 -9.24 -8.51
N GLY A 34 15.09 -8.81 -8.91
CA GLY A 34 15.77 -9.27 -10.11
C GLY A 34 15.22 -8.68 -11.42
N VAL A 35 14.57 -7.51 -11.35
CA VAL A 35 13.96 -6.83 -12.50
C VAL A 35 14.32 -5.35 -12.52
N THR A 36 14.19 -4.72 -13.68
CA THR A 36 14.39 -3.28 -13.88
C THR A 36 13.09 -2.49 -13.69
N PRO A 37 13.16 -1.18 -13.36
CA PRO A 37 11.99 -0.32 -13.30
C PRO A 37 11.16 -0.31 -14.58
N GLU A 38 11.81 -0.36 -15.75
CA GLU A 38 11.18 -0.37 -17.06
C GLU A 38 10.39 -1.66 -17.31
N GLN A 39 10.88 -2.81 -16.83
CA GLN A 39 10.20 -4.09 -16.96
C GLN A 39 8.86 -4.09 -16.24
N ILE A 40 8.76 -3.46 -15.06
CA ILE A 40 7.56 -3.49 -14.21
C ILE A 40 6.82 -2.15 -14.13
N GLY A 41 7.30 -1.11 -14.84
CA GLY A 41 6.68 0.21 -14.93
C GLY A 41 6.71 1.02 -13.64
N THR A 42 7.66 0.77 -12.74
CA THR A 42 7.75 1.48 -11.45
C THR A 42 9.17 1.48 -10.87
N PRO A 43 9.59 2.55 -10.17
CA PRO A 43 10.92 2.62 -9.57
C PRO A 43 11.07 1.80 -8.28
N THR A 44 10.00 1.24 -7.72
CA THR A 44 10.02 0.53 -6.43
C THR A 44 9.50 -0.90 -6.56
N GLY A 45 9.94 -1.78 -5.66
CA GLY A 45 9.47 -3.16 -5.56
C GLY A 45 8.11 -3.33 -4.86
N MET A 46 7.32 -2.28 -4.68
CA MET A 46 6.15 -2.28 -3.78
C MET A 46 4.84 -2.76 -4.41
N LEU A 47 4.82 -3.10 -5.70
CA LEU A 47 3.62 -3.59 -6.39
C LEU A 47 2.90 -4.72 -5.62
N GLY A 48 1.61 -4.54 -5.35
CA GLY A 48 0.76 -5.53 -4.65
C GLY A 48 1.00 -5.66 -3.14
N ILE A 49 1.96 -4.93 -2.57
CA ILE A 49 2.12 -4.83 -1.11
C ILE A 49 0.97 -3.98 -0.54
N PRO A 50 0.27 -4.44 0.52
CA PRO A 50 -0.76 -3.65 1.18
C PRO A 50 -0.24 -2.27 1.60
N GLU A 51 -1.07 -1.24 1.48
CA GLU A 51 -0.72 0.18 1.68
C GLU A 51 0.24 0.75 0.62
N PHE A 52 1.44 0.18 0.56
CA PHE A 52 2.55 0.73 -0.21
C PHE A 52 2.50 0.47 -1.71
N GLY A 53 1.69 -0.47 -2.18
CA GLY A 53 1.60 -0.82 -3.60
C GLY A 53 0.76 0.14 -4.45
N THR A 54 0.06 1.08 -3.83
CA THR A 54 -0.76 2.07 -4.57
C THR A 54 0.14 3.08 -5.28
N ASN A 55 -0.32 3.62 -6.42
CA ASN A 55 0.43 4.67 -7.15
C ASN A 55 0.75 5.88 -6.27
N PHE A 56 -0.19 6.26 -5.40
CA PHE A 56 -0.02 7.39 -4.49
C PHE A 56 1.12 7.15 -3.51
N VAL A 57 1.12 6.01 -2.82
CA VAL A 57 2.15 5.71 -1.81
C VAL A 57 3.50 5.41 -2.47
N ARG A 58 3.52 4.74 -3.63
CA ARG A 58 4.75 4.58 -4.42
C ARG A 58 5.37 5.92 -4.80
N GLY A 59 4.56 6.91 -5.17
CA GLY A 59 5.03 8.28 -5.42
C GLY A 59 5.60 8.94 -4.17
N MET A 60 4.99 8.73 -3.00
CA MET A 60 5.55 9.23 -1.73
C MET A 60 6.90 8.57 -1.40
N VAL A 61 7.02 7.26 -1.61
CA VAL A 61 8.27 6.52 -1.38
C VAL A 61 9.37 7.03 -2.33
N ASP A 62 9.05 7.22 -3.61
CA ASP A 62 9.97 7.76 -4.61
C ASP A 62 10.41 9.20 -4.29
N GLU A 63 9.55 10.02 -3.69
CA GLU A 63 9.94 11.38 -3.26
C GLU A 63 10.76 11.40 -1.97
N THR A 64 10.63 10.40 -1.09
CA THR A 64 11.15 10.46 0.30
C THR A 64 12.25 9.46 0.62
N HIS A 65 12.42 8.40 -0.17
CA HIS A 65 13.46 7.37 -0.03
C HIS A 65 13.62 6.86 1.42
N PRO A 66 12.56 6.30 2.05
CA PRO A 66 12.61 5.84 3.42
C PRO A 66 13.61 4.70 3.60
N THR A 67 14.35 4.70 4.71
CA THR A 67 15.39 3.72 5.04
C THR A 67 15.13 2.98 6.35
N THR A 68 14.20 3.47 7.17
CA THR A 68 13.92 2.93 8.50
C THR A 68 12.44 2.56 8.67
N PHE A 69 12.15 1.64 9.59
CA PHE A 69 10.78 1.30 9.98
C PHE A 69 9.99 2.53 10.47
N ALA A 70 10.64 3.46 11.18
CA ALA A 70 9.99 4.67 11.67
C ALA A 70 9.52 5.59 10.52
N GLU A 71 10.32 5.71 9.47
CA GLU A 71 9.96 6.46 8.26
C GLU A 71 8.83 5.77 7.48
N LEU A 72 8.81 4.44 7.43
CA LEU A 72 7.68 3.71 6.85
C LEU A 72 6.37 3.91 7.62
N LEU A 73 6.46 3.93 8.95
CA LEU A 73 5.31 4.25 9.82
C LEU A 73 4.82 5.68 9.55
N GLN A 74 5.74 6.63 9.44
CA GLN A 74 5.44 8.01 9.12
C GLN A 74 4.73 8.13 7.76
N LEU A 75 5.25 7.48 6.71
CA LEU A 75 4.63 7.44 5.39
C LEU A 75 3.25 6.79 5.41
N SER A 76 3.07 5.73 6.18
CA SER A 76 1.76 5.11 6.38
C SER A 76 0.77 6.16 6.93
N GLY A 77 1.12 6.86 8.00
CA GLY A 77 0.27 7.92 8.55
C GLY A 77 -0.04 9.03 7.53
N LEU A 78 0.97 9.50 6.81
CA LEU A 78 0.85 10.57 5.80
C LEU A 78 0.00 10.19 4.59
N SER A 79 -0.03 8.90 4.25
CA SER A 79 -0.81 8.39 3.11
C SER A 79 -2.31 8.28 3.39
N HIS A 80 -2.71 8.35 4.67
CA HIS A 80 -4.08 8.14 5.12
C HIS A 80 -4.74 9.42 5.61
N GLY A 81 -5.46 10.08 4.71
CA GLY A 81 -6.29 11.24 5.04
C GLY A 81 -6.18 12.35 4.00
N THR A 82 -7.29 13.05 3.79
CA THR A 82 -7.32 14.22 2.91
C THR A 82 -6.53 15.38 3.54
N ASP A 83 -5.74 16.07 2.72
CA ASP A 83 -4.90 17.21 3.07
C ASP A 83 -3.84 16.93 4.16
N VAL A 84 -3.38 15.67 4.26
CA VAL A 84 -2.24 15.28 5.11
C VAL A 84 -0.93 15.41 4.34
N TRP A 85 -0.83 14.78 3.16
CA TRP A 85 0.36 14.83 2.30
C TRP A 85 0.28 15.98 1.27
N LEU A 86 -0.58 15.84 0.27
CA LEU A 86 -0.74 16.80 -0.83
C LEU A 86 -1.19 18.17 -0.29
N GLY A 87 -0.50 19.25 -0.69
CA GLY A 87 -0.81 20.62 -0.24
C GLY A 87 -0.45 20.91 1.22
N ASN A 88 0.24 19.97 1.89
CA ASN A 88 0.60 20.06 3.30
C ASN A 88 2.01 19.49 3.56
N ALA A 89 2.16 18.28 4.11
CA ALA A 89 3.48 17.74 4.47
C ALA A 89 4.45 17.67 3.28
N GLN A 90 3.95 17.36 2.07
CA GLN A 90 4.76 17.33 0.86
C GLN A 90 5.41 18.69 0.56
N ASP A 91 4.62 19.78 0.69
CA ASP A 91 5.10 21.14 0.40
C ASP A 91 6.13 21.59 1.44
N LEU A 92 5.90 21.25 2.72
CA LEU A 92 6.84 21.55 3.81
C LEU A 92 8.19 20.87 3.58
N ILE A 93 8.18 19.61 3.11
CA ILE A 93 9.39 18.86 2.77
C ILE A 93 10.07 19.45 1.52
N LYS A 94 9.32 19.73 0.45
CA LYS A 94 9.88 20.32 -0.78
C LYS A 94 10.48 21.71 -0.56
N GLN A 95 9.95 22.48 0.38
CA GLN A 95 10.47 23.81 0.75
C GLN A 95 11.63 23.75 1.75
N GLY A 96 11.99 22.56 2.27
CA GLY A 96 13.02 22.39 3.30
C GLY A 96 12.65 23.00 4.66
N ILE A 97 11.35 23.24 4.91
CA ILE A 97 10.83 23.76 6.18
C ILE A 97 10.80 22.66 7.24
N ALA A 98 10.51 21.43 6.81
CA ALA A 98 10.50 20.22 7.61
C ALA A 98 11.09 19.06 6.81
N ASP A 99 11.41 17.96 7.48
CA ASP A 99 11.80 16.68 6.88
C ASP A 99 10.75 15.60 7.18
N LEU A 100 10.93 14.40 6.63
CA LEU A 100 9.99 13.29 6.86
C LEU A 100 9.81 12.99 8.35
N SER A 101 10.87 13.13 9.16
CA SER A 101 10.85 12.82 10.60
C SER A 101 10.12 13.86 11.45
N THR A 102 9.94 15.08 10.94
CA THR A 102 9.40 16.23 11.70
C THR A 102 8.00 16.66 11.26
N VAL A 103 7.53 16.26 10.07
CA VAL A 103 6.14 16.49 9.66
C VAL A 103 5.14 15.70 10.51
N ILE A 104 3.86 16.11 10.48
CA ILE A 104 2.80 15.47 11.26
C ILE A 104 2.30 14.21 10.55
N GLY A 105 2.79 13.04 10.97
CA GLY A 105 2.42 11.75 10.36
C GLY A 105 1.29 11.04 11.08
N CYS A 106 1.27 11.07 12.41
CA CYS A 106 0.20 10.48 13.21
C CYS A 106 -0.38 11.49 14.20
N ARG A 107 -1.62 11.26 14.64
CA ARG A 107 -2.24 12.13 15.66
C ARG A 107 -1.40 12.17 16.94
N ASP A 108 -0.84 11.04 17.36
CA ASP A 108 -0.08 10.93 18.59
C ASP A 108 1.13 11.88 18.59
N ASP A 109 1.73 12.14 17.42
CA ASP A 109 2.85 13.06 17.27
C ASP A 109 2.44 14.51 17.60
N ILE A 110 1.18 14.92 17.33
CA ILE A 110 0.67 16.24 17.75
C ILE A 110 0.66 16.35 19.26
N MET A 111 0.07 15.38 19.94
CA MET A 111 -0.05 15.43 21.40
C MET A 111 1.33 15.45 22.06
N VAL A 112 2.21 14.54 21.64
CA VAL A 112 3.55 14.40 22.19
C VAL A 112 4.40 15.64 21.92
N TYR A 113 4.38 16.16 20.69
CA TYR A 113 5.11 17.37 20.32
C TYR A 113 4.67 18.59 21.14
N LEU A 114 3.35 18.81 21.25
CA LEU A 114 2.82 19.96 22.00
C LEU A 114 3.13 19.86 23.50
N MET A 115 3.10 18.66 24.07
CA MET A 115 3.55 18.45 25.46
C MET A 115 5.03 18.76 25.63
N HIS A 116 5.89 18.34 24.70
CA HIS A 116 7.31 18.68 24.72
C HIS A 116 7.58 20.18 24.54
N ALA A 117 6.73 20.88 23.78
CA ALA A 117 6.81 22.34 23.64
C ALA A 117 6.39 23.10 24.91
N GLY A 118 5.69 22.45 25.85
CA GLY A 118 5.29 23.02 27.14
C GLY A 118 3.78 23.17 27.34
N LEU A 119 2.95 22.68 26.41
CA LEU A 119 1.49 22.74 26.56
C LEU A 119 1.01 21.71 27.60
N GLU A 120 0.01 22.10 28.39
CA GLU A 120 -0.65 21.20 29.35
C GLU A 120 -1.22 19.95 28.65
N PRO A 121 -1.08 18.74 29.23
CA PRO A 121 -1.47 17.49 28.57
C PRO A 121 -2.92 17.47 28.08
N LYS A 122 -3.85 18.06 28.84
CA LYS A 122 -5.26 18.16 28.45
C LYS A 122 -5.44 19.04 27.21
N MET A 123 -4.71 20.16 27.12
CA MET A 123 -4.75 21.06 25.96
C MET A 123 -4.18 20.38 24.72
N ALA A 124 -3.00 19.77 24.85
CA ALA A 124 -2.35 19.01 23.77
C ALA A 124 -3.25 17.88 23.24
N PHE A 125 -3.87 17.12 24.15
CA PHE A 125 -4.84 16.07 23.80
C PHE A 125 -6.06 16.62 23.05
N THR A 126 -6.64 17.73 23.53
CA THR A 126 -7.81 18.32 22.87
C THR A 126 -7.46 18.83 21.47
N ILE A 127 -6.34 19.55 21.31
CA ILE A 127 -5.86 20.00 20.00
C ILE A 127 -5.70 18.81 19.04
N MET A 128 -5.01 17.77 19.49
CA MET A 128 -4.82 16.52 18.74
C MET A 128 -6.15 15.90 18.28
N GLU A 129 -7.16 15.81 19.16
CA GLU A 129 -8.48 15.27 18.82
C GLU A 129 -9.25 16.17 17.84
N ARG A 130 -9.10 17.49 17.91
CA ARG A 130 -9.72 18.43 16.95
C ARG A 130 -9.11 18.28 15.56
N VAL A 131 -7.77 18.26 15.48
CA VAL A 131 -7.03 18.16 14.23
C VAL A 131 -7.30 16.83 13.52
N ARG A 132 -7.15 15.70 14.23
CA ARG A 132 -7.34 14.37 13.62
C ARG A 132 -8.76 14.10 13.10
N LYS A 133 -9.76 14.88 13.54
CA LYS A 133 -11.16 14.80 13.10
C LYS A 133 -11.51 15.85 12.03
N GLY A 134 -10.55 16.68 11.60
CA GLY A 134 -10.79 17.76 10.65
C GLY A 134 -11.76 18.81 11.19
N LEU A 135 -11.76 19.03 12.51
CA LEU A 135 -12.66 19.98 13.17
C LEU A 135 -12.05 21.37 13.30
N TRP A 136 -10.80 21.59 12.90
CA TRP A 136 -10.08 22.85 13.11
C TRP A 136 -10.82 24.09 12.58
N LEU A 137 -11.46 23.95 11.41
CA LEU A 137 -12.25 25.03 10.80
C LEU A 137 -13.74 24.98 11.17
N LYS A 138 -14.16 24.00 11.99
CA LYS A 138 -15.54 23.77 12.41
C LYS A 138 -15.80 24.15 13.87
N ILE A 139 -14.75 24.27 14.69
CA ILE A 139 -14.84 24.80 16.05
C ILE A 139 -15.05 26.31 16.03
N SER A 140 -15.44 26.90 17.17
CA SER A 140 -15.59 28.34 17.27
C SER A 140 -14.24 29.05 17.08
N GLU A 141 -14.30 30.28 16.58
CA GLU A 141 -13.11 31.10 16.40
C GLU A 141 -12.38 31.37 17.72
N GLU A 142 -13.13 31.57 18.81
CA GLU A 142 -12.58 31.72 20.16
C GLU A 142 -11.81 30.48 20.62
N GLU A 143 -12.38 29.28 20.44
CA GLU A 143 -11.72 28.01 20.80
C GLU A 143 -10.43 27.83 19.98
N ARG A 144 -10.51 28.09 18.67
CA ARG A 144 -9.36 27.98 17.76
C ARG A 144 -8.26 28.99 18.11
N ASN A 145 -8.61 30.25 18.37
CA ASN A 145 -7.64 31.28 18.70
C ASN A 145 -6.95 30.97 20.03
N GLY A 146 -7.68 30.44 21.02
CA GLY A 146 -7.08 29.97 22.27
C GLY A 146 -6.03 28.87 22.06
N TYR A 147 -6.27 27.93 21.12
CA TYR A 147 -5.28 26.92 20.75
C TYR A 147 -4.06 27.53 20.05
N ILE A 148 -4.28 28.45 19.10
CA ILE A 148 -3.21 29.14 18.37
C ILE A 148 -2.33 29.94 19.33
N GLU A 149 -2.93 30.70 20.25
CA GLU A 149 -2.21 31.48 21.25
C GLU A 149 -1.41 30.59 22.19
N ALA A 150 -1.99 29.49 22.66
CA ALA A 150 -1.27 28.51 23.49
C ALA A 150 -0.06 27.90 22.77
N MET A 151 -0.22 27.56 21.48
CA MET A 151 0.88 27.06 20.64
C MET A 151 1.97 28.13 20.44
N LYS A 152 1.59 29.37 20.12
CA LYS A 152 2.53 30.49 19.93
C LYS A 152 3.29 30.85 21.20
N ALA A 153 2.60 30.88 22.35
CA ALA A 153 3.21 31.14 23.65
C ALA A 153 4.28 30.10 24.02
N ASN A 154 4.11 28.87 23.55
CA ASN A 154 5.05 27.76 23.71
C ASN A 154 6.01 27.59 22.52
N LYS A 155 6.15 28.62 21.68
CA LYS A 155 7.12 28.67 20.55
C LYS A 155 6.93 27.56 19.51
N VAL A 156 5.71 27.04 19.35
CA VAL A 156 5.36 26.17 18.24
C VAL A 156 5.45 26.98 16.93
N PRO A 157 6.18 26.51 15.90
CA PRO A 157 6.33 27.23 14.64
C PRO A 157 5.00 27.45 13.91
N GLU A 158 4.88 28.57 13.20
CA GLU A 158 3.65 28.92 12.46
C GLU A 158 3.26 27.83 11.45
N TRP A 159 4.24 27.27 10.73
CA TRP A 159 3.99 26.21 9.75
C TRP A 159 3.30 24.98 10.37
N TYR A 160 3.59 24.67 11.64
CA TYR A 160 3.01 23.53 12.35
C TYR A 160 1.53 23.80 12.66
N ILE A 161 1.23 25.02 13.08
CA ILE A 161 -0.13 25.50 13.36
C ILE A 161 -0.96 25.50 12.08
N GLU A 162 -0.39 25.98 10.97
CA GLU A 162 -1.03 25.98 9.66
C GLU A 162 -1.28 24.55 9.16
N SER A 163 -0.30 23.65 9.32
CA SER A 163 -0.43 22.23 8.96
C SER A 163 -1.58 21.56 9.72
N CYS A 164 -1.69 21.81 11.02
CA CYS A 164 -2.80 21.35 11.86
C CYS A 164 -4.17 21.80 11.32
N GLY A 165 -4.24 23.00 10.73
CA GLY A 165 -5.48 23.52 10.17
C GLY A 165 -5.93 22.90 8.84
N LYS A 166 -5.01 22.25 8.11
CA LYS A 166 -5.29 21.63 6.82
C LYS A 166 -5.90 20.23 6.98
N ILE A 167 -5.34 19.42 7.87
CA ILE A 167 -5.65 18.00 8.08
C ILE A 167 -7.16 17.76 8.27
N LYS A 168 -7.75 16.88 7.45
CA LYS A 168 -9.18 16.50 7.55
C LYS A 168 -9.41 15.23 8.34
N TYR A 169 -8.44 14.33 8.33
CA TYR A 169 -8.45 13.08 9.05
C TYR A 169 -7.02 12.59 9.25
N MET A 170 -6.71 11.94 10.37
CA MET A 170 -5.37 11.39 10.61
C MET A 170 -5.41 10.15 11.50
N PHE A 171 -4.54 9.20 11.17
CA PHE A 171 -4.43 7.91 11.85
C PHE A 171 -3.75 7.98 13.23
N PRO A 172 -4.10 7.05 14.14
CA PRO A 172 -3.29 6.76 15.32
C PRO A 172 -2.03 5.96 14.97
N LYS A 173 -0.94 6.23 15.68
CA LYS A 173 0.38 5.61 15.49
C LYS A 173 0.33 4.08 15.59
N ALA A 174 -0.45 3.56 16.53
CA ALA A 174 -0.64 2.12 16.72
C ALA A 174 -1.27 1.43 15.50
N HIS A 175 -2.17 2.12 14.79
CA HIS A 175 -2.81 1.56 13.59
C HIS A 175 -1.85 1.58 12.40
N ALA A 176 -1.12 2.68 12.19
CA ALA A 176 -0.05 2.75 11.20
C ALA A 176 0.99 1.63 11.43
N ALA A 177 1.45 1.45 12.67
CA ALA A 177 2.38 0.38 13.03
C ALA A 177 1.85 -1.02 12.66
N ALA A 178 0.59 -1.33 13.02
CA ALA A 178 0.00 -2.64 12.72
C ALA A 178 -0.08 -2.93 11.21
N TYR A 179 -0.42 -1.91 10.42
CA TYR A 179 -0.52 -2.03 8.97
C TYR A 179 0.85 -2.19 8.32
N VAL A 180 1.84 -1.42 8.74
CA VAL A 180 3.23 -1.53 8.26
C VAL A 180 3.79 -2.90 8.59
N MET A 181 3.62 -3.38 9.83
CA MET A 181 4.06 -4.74 10.21
C MET A 181 3.42 -5.82 9.32
N MET A 182 2.13 -5.70 9.01
CA MET A 182 1.46 -6.64 8.11
C MET A 182 1.98 -6.54 6.66
N ALA A 183 2.25 -5.32 6.18
CA ALA A 183 2.81 -5.09 4.86
C ALA A 183 4.21 -5.69 4.73
N LEU A 184 5.10 -5.48 5.71
CA LEU A 184 6.45 -6.04 5.73
C LEU A 184 6.43 -7.57 5.79
N ARG A 185 5.53 -8.16 6.58
CA ARG A 185 5.32 -9.61 6.61
C ARG A 185 4.91 -10.17 5.26
N VAL A 186 4.03 -9.50 4.52
CA VAL A 186 3.66 -9.92 3.15
C VAL A 186 4.84 -9.72 2.18
N ALA A 187 5.56 -8.61 2.31
CA ALA A 187 6.72 -8.28 1.49
C ALA A 187 7.88 -9.27 1.66
N TYR A 188 8.07 -9.82 2.85
CA TYR A 188 9.02 -10.92 3.10
C TYR A 188 8.81 -12.09 2.14
N PHE A 189 7.57 -12.54 1.96
CA PHE A 189 7.26 -13.60 1.00
C PHE A 189 7.44 -13.15 -0.45
N LYS A 190 7.22 -11.86 -0.76
CA LYS A 190 7.47 -11.34 -2.11
C LYS A 190 8.94 -11.45 -2.51
N VAL A 191 9.85 -11.18 -1.57
CA VAL A 191 11.30 -11.26 -1.76
C VAL A 191 11.76 -12.71 -1.73
N HIS A 192 11.51 -13.42 -0.62
CA HIS A 192 12.15 -14.69 -0.31
C HIS A 192 11.37 -15.92 -0.79
N HIS A 193 10.06 -15.80 -1.04
CA HIS A 193 9.18 -16.89 -1.47
C HIS A 193 8.19 -16.44 -2.57
N PRO A 194 8.68 -15.91 -3.70
CA PRO A 194 7.87 -15.19 -4.67
C PRO A 194 6.67 -15.98 -5.20
N ILE A 195 6.81 -17.27 -5.49
CA ILE A 195 5.69 -18.09 -5.98
C ILE A 195 4.56 -18.22 -4.95
N TYR A 196 4.89 -18.23 -3.65
CA TYR A 196 3.89 -18.23 -2.57
C TYR A 196 3.19 -16.88 -2.48
N TYR A 197 3.94 -15.80 -2.62
CA TYR A 197 3.38 -14.44 -2.71
C TYR A 197 2.38 -14.33 -3.87
N TYR A 198 2.77 -14.71 -5.09
CA TYR A 198 1.89 -14.63 -6.26
C TYR A 198 0.66 -15.52 -6.10
N CYS A 199 0.83 -16.77 -5.67
CA CYS A 199 -0.29 -17.67 -5.36
C CYS A 199 -1.28 -17.04 -4.37
N ALA A 200 -0.79 -16.49 -3.26
CA ALA A 200 -1.63 -15.84 -2.27
C ALA A 200 -2.27 -14.53 -2.76
N TYR A 201 -1.57 -13.75 -3.59
CA TYR A 201 -2.10 -12.52 -4.17
C TYR A 201 -3.25 -12.82 -5.13
N PHE A 202 -3.04 -13.69 -6.11
CA PHE A 202 -4.06 -14.00 -7.11
C PHE A 202 -5.25 -14.75 -6.53
N SER A 203 -5.07 -15.53 -5.45
CA SER A 203 -6.19 -16.24 -4.81
C SER A 203 -7.05 -15.35 -3.91
N ILE A 204 -6.50 -14.26 -3.34
CA ILE A 204 -7.15 -13.51 -2.26
C ILE A 204 -7.39 -12.02 -2.58
N ARG A 205 -6.51 -11.39 -3.39
CA ARG A 205 -6.54 -9.95 -3.64
C ARG A 205 -6.98 -9.57 -5.05
N ALA A 206 -6.57 -10.33 -6.05
CA ALA A 206 -6.95 -10.06 -7.42
C ALA A 206 -8.48 -10.13 -7.57
N LYS A 207 -9.07 -9.13 -8.25
CA LYS A 207 -10.52 -8.96 -8.35
C LYS A 207 -11.07 -9.27 -9.75
N ALA A 208 -10.20 -9.23 -10.75
CA ALA A 208 -10.52 -9.50 -12.13
C ALA A 208 -9.36 -10.26 -12.78
N PHE A 209 -9.71 -11.15 -13.69
CA PHE A 209 -8.78 -12.04 -14.38
C PHE A 209 -9.05 -12.00 -15.89
N ASP A 210 -8.00 -12.25 -16.65
CA ASP A 210 -8.07 -12.56 -18.08
C ASP A 210 -7.06 -13.68 -18.31
N ILE A 211 -7.47 -14.93 -18.06
CA ILE A 211 -6.57 -16.10 -18.10
C ILE A 211 -5.85 -16.19 -19.45
N LYS A 212 -6.54 -15.82 -20.54
CA LYS A 212 -5.97 -15.85 -21.87
C LYS A 212 -4.77 -14.91 -21.97
N THR A 213 -4.93 -13.66 -21.52
CA THR A 213 -3.82 -12.70 -21.50
C THR A 213 -2.74 -13.10 -20.50
N MET A 214 -3.13 -13.52 -19.29
CA MET A 214 -2.21 -13.90 -18.21
C MET A 214 -1.28 -15.05 -18.60
N GLY A 215 -1.75 -16.00 -19.42
CA GLY A 215 -0.97 -17.13 -19.93
C GLY A 215 -0.26 -16.90 -21.27
N ALA A 216 -0.48 -15.75 -21.93
CA ALA A 216 0.00 -15.52 -23.31
C ALA A 216 1.39 -14.87 -23.41
N GLY A 217 2.05 -14.58 -22.28
CA GLY A 217 3.39 -14.00 -22.24
C GLY A 217 3.44 -12.48 -22.21
N LEU A 218 4.64 -11.93 -21.99
CA LEU A 218 4.89 -10.52 -21.68
C LEU A 218 4.29 -9.56 -22.71
N ASP A 219 4.46 -9.81 -24.01
CA ASP A 219 3.94 -8.93 -25.07
C ASP A 219 2.43 -8.80 -25.05
N ALA A 220 1.72 -9.90 -24.75
CA ALA A 220 0.27 -9.89 -24.65
C ALA A 220 -0.19 -9.13 -23.40
N ILE A 221 0.51 -9.33 -22.27
CA ILE A 221 0.24 -8.65 -21.00
C ILE A 221 0.44 -7.14 -21.16
N LYS A 222 1.59 -6.71 -21.66
CA LYS A 222 1.93 -5.28 -21.83
C LYS A 222 0.97 -4.59 -22.80
N ARG A 223 0.66 -5.21 -23.95
CA ARG A 223 -0.34 -4.68 -24.88
C ARG A 223 -1.72 -4.51 -24.22
N ARG A 224 -2.16 -5.51 -23.44
CA ARG A 224 -3.45 -5.42 -22.74
C ARG A 224 -3.47 -4.33 -21.68
N MET A 225 -2.36 -4.14 -20.96
CA MET A 225 -2.19 -3.03 -20.02
C MET A 225 -2.24 -1.68 -20.73
N GLU A 226 -1.57 -1.53 -21.87
CA GLU A 226 -1.59 -0.30 -22.69
C GLU A 226 -2.99 0.05 -23.17
N GLU A 227 -3.74 -0.92 -23.70
CA GLU A 227 -5.14 -0.76 -24.10
C GLU A 227 -6.00 -0.21 -22.96
N ILE A 228 -5.89 -0.80 -21.77
CA ILE A 228 -6.66 -0.35 -20.60
C ILE A 228 -6.19 1.02 -20.13
N ALA A 229 -4.88 1.29 -20.17
CA ALA A 229 -4.33 2.60 -19.80
C ALA A 229 -4.82 3.72 -20.73
N GLU A 230 -4.92 3.47 -22.02
CA GLU A 230 -5.49 4.41 -22.99
C GLU A 230 -6.97 4.69 -22.70
N LYS A 231 -7.77 3.64 -22.48
CA LYS A 231 -9.17 3.80 -22.06
C LYS A 231 -9.32 4.59 -20.76
N ARG A 232 -8.44 4.37 -19.77
CA ARG A 232 -8.45 5.13 -18.51
C ARG A 232 -8.20 6.62 -18.76
N LYS A 233 -7.23 6.96 -19.61
CA LYS A 233 -6.95 8.36 -19.99
C LYS A 233 -8.15 9.04 -20.66
N ASN A 234 -8.92 8.28 -21.44
CA ASN A 234 -10.12 8.77 -22.12
C ASN A 234 -11.39 8.72 -21.24
N ASN A 235 -11.30 8.25 -19.99
CA ASN A 235 -12.45 7.98 -19.10
C ASN A 235 -13.45 6.94 -19.66
N GLU A 236 -12.96 5.98 -20.44
CA GLU A 236 -13.75 4.92 -21.09
C GLU A 236 -13.56 3.54 -20.43
N ALA A 237 -12.60 3.41 -19.50
CA ALA A 237 -12.33 2.15 -18.82
C ALA A 237 -13.41 1.81 -17.79
N SER A 238 -13.95 0.59 -17.85
CA SER A 238 -14.86 0.06 -16.84
C SER A 238 -14.14 -0.24 -15.51
N ASN A 239 -14.89 -0.34 -14.41
CA ASN A 239 -14.33 -0.74 -13.11
C ASN A 239 -13.63 -2.11 -13.18
N VAL A 240 -14.18 -3.06 -13.94
CA VAL A 240 -13.58 -4.39 -14.13
C VAL A 240 -12.25 -4.29 -14.88
N GLU A 241 -12.15 -3.43 -15.90
CA GLU A 241 -10.88 -3.17 -16.59
C GLU A 241 -9.87 -2.48 -15.67
N ILE A 242 -10.32 -1.57 -14.80
CA ILE A 242 -9.45 -0.94 -13.81
C ILE A 242 -8.90 -1.99 -12.83
N ASP A 243 -9.76 -2.86 -12.31
CA ASP A 243 -9.34 -3.97 -11.45
C ASP A 243 -8.41 -4.94 -12.20
N LEU A 244 -8.71 -5.24 -13.47
CA LEU A 244 -7.89 -6.12 -14.31
C LEU A 244 -6.49 -5.54 -14.54
N TYR A 245 -6.36 -4.24 -14.84
CA TYR A 245 -5.05 -3.61 -14.99
C TYR A 245 -4.21 -3.75 -13.72
N THR A 246 -4.82 -3.59 -12.55
CA THR A 246 -4.13 -3.77 -11.26
C THR A 246 -3.68 -5.22 -11.07
N THR A 247 -4.48 -6.20 -11.51
CA THR A 247 -4.05 -7.61 -11.57
C THR A 247 -2.88 -7.79 -12.56
N LEU A 248 -2.97 -7.18 -13.75
CA LEU A 248 -1.98 -7.32 -14.82
C LEU A 248 -0.63 -6.70 -14.45
N GLU A 249 -0.57 -5.66 -13.62
CA GLU A 249 0.70 -5.15 -13.06
C GLU A 249 1.47 -6.27 -12.32
N ILE A 250 0.77 -7.07 -11.51
CA ILE A 250 1.39 -8.17 -10.75
C ILE A 250 1.68 -9.37 -11.66
N VAL A 251 0.85 -9.62 -12.67
CA VAL A 251 1.11 -10.64 -13.69
C VAL A 251 2.38 -10.31 -14.47
N ASN A 252 2.53 -9.07 -14.91
CA ASN A 252 3.73 -8.60 -15.61
C ASN A 252 4.97 -8.78 -14.73
N GLU A 253 4.94 -8.34 -13.47
CA GLU A 253 6.04 -8.55 -12.52
C GLU A 253 6.37 -10.04 -12.33
N MET A 254 5.35 -10.89 -12.15
CA MET A 254 5.53 -12.34 -11.99
C MET A 254 6.24 -12.97 -13.20
N TRP A 255 5.86 -12.58 -14.41
CA TRP A 255 6.49 -13.06 -15.65
C TRP A 255 7.92 -12.56 -15.82
N GLU A 256 8.19 -11.28 -15.53
CA GLU A 256 9.55 -10.70 -15.59
C GLU A 256 10.49 -11.39 -14.58
N ARG A 257 9.95 -11.91 -13.47
CA ARG A 257 10.69 -12.70 -12.48
C ARG A 257 10.80 -14.20 -12.82
N GLY A 258 10.35 -14.61 -14.00
CA GLY A 258 10.54 -15.97 -14.54
C GLY A 258 9.44 -16.98 -14.22
N PHE A 259 8.40 -16.60 -13.48
CA PHE A 259 7.25 -17.48 -13.20
C PHE A 259 6.21 -17.42 -14.30
N LYS A 260 5.30 -18.40 -14.34
CA LYS A 260 4.32 -18.54 -15.44
C LYS A 260 2.93 -18.88 -14.95
N PHE A 261 1.96 -18.70 -15.83
CA PHE A 261 0.61 -19.25 -15.66
C PHE A 261 0.44 -20.53 -16.48
N GLY A 262 -0.16 -21.53 -15.84
CA GLY A 262 -0.60 -22.75 -16.49
C GLY A 262 -1.96 -22.57 -17.17
N LYS A 263 -2.45 -23.65 -17.75
CA LYS A 263 -3.84 -23.71 -18.24
C LYS A 263 -4.76 -24.19 -17.12
N LEU A 264 -6.05 -23.91 -17.25
CA LEU A 264 -7.06 -24.61 -16.46
C LEU A 264 -6.91 -26.12 -16.70
N ASP A 265 -6.97 -26.88 -15.62
CA ASP A 265 -6.84 -28.33 -15.63
C ASP A 265 -8.07 -28.93 -14.94
N LEU A 266 -8.80 -29.78 -15.66
CA LEU A 266 -10.05 -30.35 -15.18
C LEU A 266 -9.90 -31.14 -13.87
N TYR A 267 -8.73 -31.72 -13.61
CA TYR A 267 -8.48 -32.58 -12.47
C TYR A 267 -7.60 -31.94 -11.40
N ARG A 268 -6.94 -30.82 -11.73
CA ARG A 268 -6.01 -30.14 -10.81
C ARG A 268 -6.47 -28.76 -10.38
N SER A 269 -7.22 -28.02 -11.21
CA SER A 269 -7.67 -26.66 -10.86
C SER A 269 -8.60 -26.69 -9.65
N ASP A 270 -8.37 -25.78 -8.71
CA ASP A 270 -9.28 -25.55 -7.59
C ASP A 270 -10.51 -24.73 -8.04
N ALA A 271 -11.52 -24.66 -7.18
CA ALA A 271 -12.68 -23.81 -7.42
C ALA A 271 -12.30 -22.32 -7.38
N THR A 272 -11.51 -21.91 -6.38
CA THR A 272 -11.30 -20.49 -6.05
C THR A 272 -9.84 -20.09 -5.89
N GLU A 273 -8.93 -21.03 -5.70
CA GLU A 273 -7.54 -20.73 -5.38
C GLU A 273 -6.57 -21.11 -6.50
N PHE A 274 -5.56 -20.27 -6.71
CA PHE A 274 -4.43 -20.65 -7.56
C PHE A 274 -3.62 -21.76 -6.87
N ILE A 275 -3.18 -22.73 -7.66
CA ILE A 275 -2.35 -23.85 -7.21
C ILE A 275 -0.94 -23.69 -7.77
N ILE A 276 0.05 -24.03 -6.96
CA ILE A 276 1.47 -23.98 -7.34
C ILE A 276 1.86 -25.32 -7.98
N ASP A 277 2.49 -25.24 -9.14
CA ASP A 277 3.08 -26.36 -9.88
C ASP A 277 4.48 -25.99 -10.36
N GLY A 278 5.48 -26.21 -9.49
CA GLY A 278 6.83 -25.68 -9.68
C GLY A 278 6.81 -24.16 -9.79
N ASP A 279 7.33 -23.62 -10.89
CA ASP A 279 7.34 -22.17 -11.18
C ASP A 279 6.08 -21.68 -11.90
N THR A 280 5.03 -22.51 -11.94
CA THR A 280 3.78 -22.22 -12.65
C THR A 280 2.60 -22.14 -11.69
N LEU A 281 1.69 -21.18 -11.90
CA LEU A 281 0.41 -21.11 -11.21
C LEU A 281 -0.72 -21.65 -12.09
N ILE A 282 -1.40 -22.69 -11.62
CA ILE A 282 -2.60 -23.22 -12.24
C ILE A 282 -3.79 -22.36 -11.80
N PRO A 283 -4.53 -21.76 -12.75
CA PRO A 283 -5.69 -20.93 -12.42
C PRO A 283 -6.84 -21.77 -11.83
N PRO A 284 -7.66 -21.18 -10.94
CA PRO A 284 -8.90 -21.78 -10.47
C PRO A 284 -10.03 -21.58 -11.48
N PHE A 285 -11.09 -22.37 -11.35
CA PHE A 285 -12.27 -22.24 -12.21
C PHE A 285 -12.98 -20.88 -12.08
N VAL A 286 -12.94 -20.22 -10.91
CA VAL A 286 -13.53 -18.88 -10.72
C VAL A 286 -12.83 -17.78 -11.54
N ALA A 287 -11.60 -18.03 -12.01
CA ALA A 287 -10.90 -17.09 -12.89
C ALA A 287 -11.38 -17.19 -14.35
N MET A 288 -12.24 -18.15 -14.69
CA MET A 288 -12.84 -18.28 -16.02
C MET A 288 -13.96 -17.24 -16.19
N ASP A 289 -13.93 -16.55 -17.33
CA ASP A 289 -14.96 -15.56 -17.67
C ASP A 289 -16.38 -16.16 -17.61
N GLY A 290 -17.25 -15.49 -16.85
CA GLY A 290 -18.65 -15.89 -16.67
C GLY A 290 -18.89 -17.02 -15.65
N LEU A 291 -17.84 -17.58 -15.03
CA LEU A 291 -17.95 -18.67 -14.06
C LEU A 291 -17.85 -18.15 -12.62
N GLY A 292 -19.00 -17.97 -11.97
CA GLY A 292 -19.07 -17.51 -10.58
C GLY A 292 -18.64 -18.58 -9.57
N GLU A 293 -18.27 -18.13 -8.37
CA GLU A 293 -17.74 -18.97 -7.27
C GLU A 293 -18.60 -20.21 -6.96
N ASN A 294 -19.93 -20.09 -6.96
CA ASN A 294 -20.83 -21.22 -6.70
C ASN A 294 -20.72 -22.32 -7.74
N VAL A 295 -20.63 -21.95 -9.04
CA VAL A 295 -20.50 -22.90 -10.14
C VAL A 295 -19.13 -23.58 -10.08
N ALA A 296 -18.08 -22.82 -9.77
CA ALA A 296 -16.73 -23.36 -9.60
C ALA A 296 -16.69 -24.44 -8.50
N LYS A 297 -17.30 -24.16 -7.35
CA LYS A 297 -17.40 -25.11 -6.23
C LYS A 297 -18.23 -26.33 -6.57
N GLN A 298 -19.29 -26.20 -7.38
CA GLN A 298 -20.07 -27.35 -7.83
C GLN A 298 -19.28 -28.23 -8.79
N LEU A 299 -18.50 -27.64 -9.70
CA LEU A 299 -17.69 -28.37 -10.66
C LEU A 299 -16.60 -29.22 -9.99
N VAL A 300 -15.94 -28.69 -8.94
CA VAL A 300 -14.92 -29.46 -8.18
C VAL A 300 -15.54 -30.54 -7.29
N ARG A 301 -16.79 -30.37 -6.86
CA ARG A 301 -17.49 -31.37 -6.03
C ARG A 301 -18.02 -32.56 -6.84
N ALA A 302 -18.27 -32.37 -8.13
CA ALA A 302 -18.83 -33.38 -9.03
C ALA A 302 -17.75 -34.37 -9.50
#